data_AF-A0A7S3XGM2-F1
#
_entry.id   AF-A0A7S3XGM2-F1
#
_cell.length_a   1.000
_cell.length_b   1.000
_cell.length_c   1.000
_cell.angle_alpha   90.00
_cell.angle_beta   90.00
_cell.angle_gamma   90.00
#
_symmetry.space_group_name_H-M   'P 1'
#
loop_
_entity.id
_entity.type
_entity.pdbx_description
1 polymer ?
#
loop_
_entity_poly.entity_id
_entity_poly.type
_entity_poly.pdbx_seq_one_letter_code
_entity_poly.pdbx_strand_id
1 'polypeptide(L)'
;RRRIRSIQKLIRIGKIEPMLVLRVDKEKRYVDLSKRRVAPEDVPAFEEKFAKSKMVHSIMRHVATKFEKDMMEILQMACWPMYEQYGHAHQALKEAILKDEDIFSKLQTEVPENIKGAILEDAERKFAAQGIRFGASVDVSFSGYEGVDAVKRALKAGMLLSDEKKPEEGGAEVSITLIAPPQYNVNVKCTEKPVGQEKINAVIAAIQKAITKEGEDCGDPSAVKFSIRHEPRILGEMDENKHDDDESEASESEEEDETMGRVAGLDELADQAE
;
A
#
# COMPACT_ATOMS: atom_id res chain seq x y z
N ARG A 1 -20.89 -3.46 30.87
CA ARG A 1 -21.90 -3.69 29.79
C ARG A 1 -22.30 -2.34 29.22
N ARG A 2 -21.74 -1.88 28.08
CA ARG A 2 -22.09 -0.58 27.48
C ARG A 2 -23.45 -0.71 26.77
N ARG A 3 -24.41 0.15 27.10
CA ARG A 3 -25.75 0.17 26.47
C ARG A 3 -25.62 0.75 25.07
N ILE A 4 -26.18 0.07 24.08
CA ILE A 4 -26.25 0.58 22.70
C ILE A 4 -27.31 1.69 22.68
N ARG A 5 -26.92 2.88 22.24
CA ARG A 5 -27.80 4.05 22.15
C ARG A 5 -28.48 4.14 20.78
N SER A 6 -27.74 3.84 19.71
CA SER A 6 -28.22 3.76 18.34
C SER A 6 -27.53 2.61 17.61
N ILE A 7 -28.32 1.81 16.89
CA ILE A 7 -27.82 0.69 16.08
C ILE A 7 -27.12 1.22 14.82
N GLN A 8 -27.69 2.25 14.17
CA GLN A 8 -27.14 2.87 12.95
C GLN A 8 -25.76 3.51 13.16
N LYS A 9 -25.46 3.94 14.39
CA LYS A 9 -24.11 4.44 14.72
C LYS A 9 -23.10 3.31 14.88
N LEU A 10 -23.56 2.12 15.31
CA LEU A 10 -22.69 1.00 15.63
C LEU A 10 -22.50 0.06 14.44
N ILE A 11 -23.47 -0.06 13.54
CA ILE A 11 -23.41 -0.85 12.31
C ILE A 11 -24.04 0.00 11.21
N ARG A 12 -23.28 0.26 10.15
CA ARG A 12 -23.76 0.96 8.95
C ARG A 12 -23.91 -0.05 7.82
N ILE A 13 -25.04 0.02 7.12
CA ILE A 13 -25.28 -0.76 5.91
C ILE A 13 -24.31 -0.26 4.84
N GLY A 14 -23.70 -1.18 4.07
CA GLY A 14 -22.70 -0.87 3.05
C GLY A 14 -21.25 -0.76 3.55
N LYS A 15 -21.02 -0.74 4.86
CA LYS A 15 -19.65 -0.72 5.42
C LYS A 15 -19.17 -2.12 5.77
N ILE A 16 -17.96 -2.46 5.36
CA ILE A 16 -17.27 -3.70 5.74
C ILE A 16 -16.76 -3.53 7.19
N GLU A 17 -17.11 -4.47 8.06
CA GLU A 17 -16.67 -4.48 9.45
C GLU A 17 -16.15 -5.86 9.85
N PRO A 18 -15.04 -5.95 10.61
CA PRO A 18 -14.54 -7.22 11.12
C PRO A 18 -15.49 -7.77 12.20
N MET A 19 -15.82 -9.05 12.07
CA MET A 19 -16.73 -9.77 12.96
C MET A 19 -16.12 -11.12 13.32
N LEU A 20 -16.31 -11.56 14.57
CA LEU A 20 -15.87 -12.88 15.01
C LEU A 20 -16.97 -13.92 14.73
N VAL A 21 -16.61 -15.02 14.08
CA VAL A 21 -17.50 -16.18 13.93
C VAL A 21 -17.61 -16.92 15.26
N LEU A 22 -18.82 -17.09 15.77
CA LEU A 22 -19.10 -17.82 17.01
C LEU A 22 -19.43 -19.28 16.75
N ARG A 23 -20.37 -19.53 15.85
CA ARG A 23 -20.92 -20.85 15.56
C ARG A 23 -21.23 -20.96 14.08
N VAL A 24 -20.99 -22.14 13.54
CA VAL A 24 -21.32 -22.50 12.15
C VAL A 24 -22.16 -23.77 12.21
N ASP A 25 -23.44 -23.64 11.87
CA ASP A 25 -24.33 -24.78 11.67
C ASP A 25 -24.28 -25.17 10.18
N LYS A 26 -23.63 -26.30 9.88
CA LYS A 26 -23.40 -26.76 8.50
C LYS A 26 -24.67 -27.30 7.84
N GLU A 27 -25.61 -27.83 8.62
CA GLU A 27 -26.85 -28.41 8.10
C GLU A 27 -27.84 -27.31 7.75
N LYS A 28 -27.98 -26.32 8.63
CA LYS A 28 -28.88 -25.17 8.43
C LYS A 28 -28.24 -24.01 7.68
N ARG A 29 -26.92 -24.08 7.44
CA ARG A 29 -26.10 -23.01 6.84
C ARG A 29 -26.17 -21.68 7.60
N TYR A 30 -26.37 -21.74 8.92
CA TYR A 30 -26.38 -20.55 9.78
C TYR A 30 -24.99 -20.25 10.31
N VAL A 31 -24.62 -18.97 10.30
CA VAL A 31 -23.36 -18.47 10.83
C VAL A 31 -23.65 -17.37 11.83
N ASP A 32 -23.33 -17.63 13.10
CA ASP A 32 -23.48 -16.64 14.17
C ASP A 32 -22.23 -15.76 14.23
N LEU A 33 -22.41 -14.44 14.09
CA LEU A 33 -21.32 -13.46 14.12
C LEU A 33 -21.39 -12.58 15.37
N SER A 34 -20.25 -12.06 15.82
CA SER A 34 -20.18 -11.14 16.95
C SER A 34 -19.17 -10.02 16.75
N LYS A 35 -19.66 -8.78 16.74
CA LYS A 35 -18.81 -7.58 16.78
C LYS A 35 -18.16 -7.37 18.15
N ARG A 36 -18.93 -7.66 19.21
CA ARG A 36 -18.55 -7.31 20.59
C ARG A 36 -17.30 -8.02 21.07
N ARG A 37 -17.03 -9.22 20.55
CA ARG A 37 -15.90 -10.06 20.97
C ARG A 37 -14.62 -9.77 20.18
N VAL A 38 -14.68 -8.89 19.19
CA VAL A 38 -13.49 -8.44 18.45
C VAL A 38 -12.75 -7.44 19.35
N ALA A 39 -11.50 -7.74 19.68
CA ALA A 39 -10.66 -6.78 20.38
C ALA A 39 -10.29 -5.65 19.41
N PRO A 40 -10.31 -4.39 19.85
CA PRO A 40 -9.94 -3.27 18.97
C PRO A 40 -8.50 -3.36 18.49
N GLU A 41 -7.62 -4.03 19.23
CA GLU A 41 -6.21 -4.27 18.89
C GLU A 41 -6.04 -5.21 17.67
N ASP A 42 -6.97 -6.14 17.46
CA ASP A 42 -6.90 -7.12 16.36
C ASP A 42 -7.54 -6.61 15.06
N VAL A 43 -8.33 -5.53 15.14
CA VAL A 43 -9.00 -4.92 13.98
C VAL A 43 -8.04 -4.63 12.82
N PRO A 44 -6.91 -3.93 13.01
CA PRO A 44 -6.00 -3.64 11.90
C PRO A 44 -5.40 -4.91 11.28
N ALA A 45 -5.12 -5.95 12.08
CA ALA A 45 -4.60 -7.21 11.57
C ALA A 45 -5.64 -7.96 10.71
N PHE A 46 -6.92 -7.91 11.08
CA PHE A 46 -8.00 -8.48 10.28
C PHE A 46 -8.25 -7.71 8.99
N GLU A 47 -8.18 -6.38 9.04
CA GLU A 47 -8.30 -5.52 7.86
C GLU A 47 -7.14 -5.76 6.88
N GLU A 48 -5.91 -5.87 7.38
CA GLU A 48 -4.74 -6.18 6.56
C GLU A 48 -4.87 -7.57 5.89
N LYS A 49 -5.31 -8.57 6.65
CA LYS A 49 -5.56 -9.93 6.12
C LYS A 49 -6.66 -9.94 5.06
N PHE A 50 -7.72 -9.17 5.27
CA PHE A 50 -8.80 -9.02 4.30
C PHE A 50 -8.31 -8.33 3.03
N ALA A 51 -7.54 -7.25 3.15
CA ALA A 51 -6.94 -6.54 2.01
C ALA A 51 -6.03 -7.46 1.18
N LYS A 52 -5.13 -8.21 1.84
CA LYS A 52 -4.27 -9.22 1.18
C LYS A 52 -5.08 -10.27 0.44
N SER A 53 -6.16 -10.77 1.06
CA SER A 53 -7.03 -11.78 0.43
C SER A 53 -7.86 -11.22 -0.73
N LYS A 54 -8.35 -9.98 -0.61
CA LYS A 54 -9.06 -9.27 -1.69
C LYS A 54 -8.16 -9.06 -2.90
N MET A 55 -6.89 -8.74 -2.68
CA MET A 55 -5.89 -8.60 -3.75
C MET A 55 -5.70 -9.92 -4.50
N VAL A 56 -5.47 -11.03 -3.78
CA VAL A 56 -5.35 -12.37 -4.37
C VAL A 56 -6.61 -12.75 -5.15
N HIS A 57 -7.79 -12.53 -4.56
CA HIS A 57 -9.06 -12.82 -5.21
C HIS A 57 -9.24 -12.02 -6.51
N SER A 58 -8.83 -10.74 -6.52
CA SER A 58 -8.88 -9.89 -7.71
C SER A 58 -7.95 -10.39 -8.83
N ILE A 59 -6.75 -10.89 -8.51
CA ILE A 59 -5.85 -11.54 -9.49
C ILE A 59 -6.55 -12.77 -10.08
N MET A 60 -7.07 -13.66 -9.22
CA MET A 60 -7.71 -14.89 -9.65
C MET A 60 -8.97 -14.64 -10.48
N ARG A 61 -9.73 -13.58 -10.18
CA ARG A 61 -10.89 -13.15 -10.99
C ARG A 61 -10.48 -12.71 -12.39
N HIS A 62 -9.39 -11.96 -12.51
CA HIS A 62 -8.90 -11.50 -13.81
C HIS A 62 -8.44 -12.69 -14.67
N VAL A 63 -7.69 -13.61 -14.07
CA VAL A 63 -7.28 -14.87 -14.72
C VAL A 63 -8.50 -15.71 -15.12
N ALA A 64 -9.51 -15.85 -14.25
CA ALA A 64 -10.74 -16.57 -14.56
C ALA A 64 -11.50 -15.96 -15.75
N THR A 65 -11.56 -14.63 -15.82
CA THR A 65 -12.18 -13.92 -16.93
C THR A 65 -11.38 -14.10 -18.23
N LYS A 66 -10.04 -14.07 -18.16
CA LYS A 66 -9.15 -14.22 -19.33
C LYS A 66 -9.23 -15.63 -19.95
N PHE A 67 -9.45 -16.66 -19.14
CA PHE A 67 -9.54 -18.05 -19.61
C PHE A 67 -10.97 -18.60 -19.68
N GLU A 68 -11.98 -17.76 -19.41
CA GLU A 68 -13.40 -18.16 -19.37
C GLU A 68 -13.66 -19.43 -18.54
N LYS A 69 -12.97 -19.54 -17.41
CA LYS A 69 -13.11 -20.68 -16.48
C LYS A 69 -13.83 -20.27 -15.22
N ASP A 70 -14.44 -21.25 -14.57
CA ASP A 70 -15.05 -21.05 -13.27
C ASP A 70 -13.99 -20.64 -12.24
N MET A 71 -14.30 -19.56 -11.52
CA MET A 71 -13.44 -19.03 -10.46
C MET A 71 -13.13 -20.10 -9.41
N MET A 72 -14.11 -20.96 -9.10
CA MET A 72 -13.93 -22.03 -8.11
C MET A 72 -12.84 -22.99 -8.56
N GLU A 73 -12.81 -23.40 -9.82
CA GLU A 73 -11.77 -24.31 -10.35
C GLU A 73 -10.37 -23.68 -10.24
N ILE A 74 -10.23 -22.39 -10.60
CA ILE A 74 -8.93 -21.69 -10.50
C ILE A 74 -8.47 -21.56 -9.05
N LEU A 75 -9.39 -21.27 -8.12
CA LEU A 75 -9.06 -21.22 -6.70
C LEU A 75 -8.63 -22.59 -6.16
N GLN A 76 -9.28 -23.67 -6.59
CA GLN A 76 -8.91 -25.04 -6.22
C GLN A 76 -7.52 -25.42 -6.76
N MET A 77 -7.25 -25.06 -8.02
CA MET A 77 -6.00 -25.40 -8.70
C MET A 77 -4.80 -24.61 -8.18
N ALA A 78 -4.96 -23.29 -7.97
CA ALA A 78 -3.83 -22.41 -7.66
C ALA A 78 -3.83 -21.94 -6.19
N CYS A 79 -4.98 -21.51 -5.68
CA CYS A 79 -5.05 -20.78 -4.43
C CYS A 79 -4.93 -21.70 -3.21
N TRP A 80 -5.69 -22.81 -3.16
CA TRP A 80 -5.64 -23.73 -2.01
C TRP A 80 -4.25 -24.34 -1.79
N PRO A 81 -3.53 -24.82 -2.82
CA PRO A 81 -2.17 -25.33 -2.64
C PRO A 81 -1.20 -24.25 -2.13
N MET A 82 -1.35 -22.99 -2.56
CA MET A 82 -0.54 -21.87 -2.06
C MET A 82 -0.81 -21.58 -0.57
N TYR A 83 -2.07 -21.70 -0.13
CA TYR A 83 -2.44 -21.52 1.27
C TYR A 83 -1.89 -22.64 2.17
N GLU A 84 -1.81 -23.87 1.67
CA GLU A 84 -1.28 -25.00 2.43
C GLU A 84 0.24 -24.93 2.62
N GLN A 85 0.97 -24.44 1.62
CA GLN A 85 2.44 -24.36 1.65
C GLN A 85 2.96 -23.11 2.39
N TYR A 86 2.41 -21.93 2.10
CA TYR A 86 2.92 -20.64 2.59
C TYR A 86 2.04 -20.04 3.70
N GLY A 87 0.93 -20.69 4.06
CA GLY A 87 -0.07 -20.15 4.98
C GLY A 87 -0.94 -19.04 4.40
N HIS A 88 -0.41 -18.21 3.48
CA HIS A 88 -1.18 -17.22 2.74
C HIS A 88 -0.68 -17.05 1.30
N ALA A 89 -1.59 -17.14 0.34
CA ALA A 89 -1.28 -16.96 -1.09
C ALA A 89 -0.60 -15.63 -1.45
N HIS A 90 -0.83 -14.54 -0.69
CA HIS A 90 -0.18 -13.26 -0.92
C HIS A 90 1.34 -13.33 -0.67
N GLN A 91 1.77 -14.11 0.34
CA GLN A 91 3.20 -14.30 0.61
C GLN A 91 3.87 -15.11 -0.50
N ALA A 92 3.20 -16.16 -0.95
CA ALA A 92 3.65 -16.93 -2.11
C ALA A 92 3.82 -16.02 -3.34
N LEU A 93 2.81 -15.26 -3.74
CA LEU A 93 2.92 -14.36 -4.90
C LEU A 93 4.03 -13.32 -4.75
N LYS A 94 4.25 -12.79 -3.54
CA LYS A 94 5.35 -11.85 -3.29
C LYS A 94 6.73 -12.50 -3.45
N GLU A 95 6.90 -13.73 -2.96
CA GLU A 95 8.13 -14.49 -3.17
C GLU A 95 8.34 -14.87 -4.65
N ALA A 96 7.25 -15.08 -5.41
CA ALA A 96 7.31 -15.40 -6.83
C ALA A 96 8.00 -14.27 -7.60
N ILE A 97 7.60 -13.03 -7.30
CA ILE A 97 8.12 -11.82 -7.94
C ILE A 97 9.56 -11.52 -7.51
N LEU A 98 9.89 -11.77 -6.25
CA LEU A 98 11.22 -11.42 -5.70
C LEU A 98 12.33 -12.38 -6.12
N LYS A 99 12.01 -13.67 -6.26
CA LYS A 99 13.01 -14.72 -6.48
C LYS A 99 12.99 -15.27 -7.90
N ASP A 100 12.00 -14.91 -8.72
CA ASP A 100 11.68 -15.58 -10.00
C ASP A 100 11.66 -17.12 -9.84
N GLU A 101 11.33 -17.60 -8.64
CA GLU A 101 11.26 -19.03 -8.37
C GLU A 101 9.92 -19.55 -8.86
N ASP A 102 9.93 -20.70 -9.55
CA ASP A 102 8.74 -21.49 -9.83
C ASP A 102 8.12 -22.01 -8.52
N ILE A 103 7.40 -21.15 -7.82
CA ILE A 103 6.53 -21.55 -6.71
C ILE A 103 5.56 -22.61 -7.22
N PHE A 104 5.16 -22.49 -8.47
CA PHE A 104 4.32 -23.44 -9.17
C PHE A 104 4.95 -24.81 -9.45
N SER A 105 6.26 -24.98 -9.32
CA SER A 105 6.92 -26.30 -9.39
C SER A 105 6.90 -27.02 -8.04
N LYS A 106 6.71 -26.29 -6.94
CA LYS A 106 6.50 -26.85 -5.59
C LYS A 106 5.03 -27.19 -5.33
N LEU A 107 4.10 -26.61 -6.09
CA LEU A 107 2.67 -26.94 -6.01
C LEU A 107 2.44 -28.27 -6.74
N GLN A 108 1.94 -29.28 -6.02
CA GLN A 108 1.68 -30.63 -6.53
C GLN A 108 0.57 -30.71 -7.59
N THR A 109 -0.04 -29.56 -7.95
CA THR A 109 -1.17 -29.47 -8.87
C THR A 109 -0.69 -29.05 -10.26
N GLU A 110 -1.05 -29.81 -11.29
CA GLU A 110 -0.81 -29.50 -12.69
C GLU A 110 -1.62 -28.26 -13.11
N VAL A 111 -1.12 -27.07 -12.77
CA VAL A 111 -1.65 -25.82 -13.34
C VAL A 111 -1.12 -25.70 -14.77
N PRO A 112 -1.98 -25.48 -15.78
CA PRO A 112 -1.54 -25.20 -17.15
C PRO A 112 -0.57 -24.02 -17.17
N GLU A 113 0.54 -24.15 -17.91
CA GLU A 113 1.59 -23.12 -18.00
C GLU A 113 1.05 -21.76 -18.45
N ASN A 114 0.03 -21.77 -19.32
CA ASN A 114 -0.71 -20.58 -19.74
C ASN A 114 -1.34 -19.81 -18.56
N ILE A 115 -1.90 -20.53 -17.58
CA ILE A 115 -2.53 -19.93 -16.40
C ILE A 115 -1.47 -19.41 -15.43
N LYS A 116 -0.35 -20.13 -15.29
CA LYS A 116 0.79 -19.69 -14.45
C LYS A 116 1.35 -18.36 -14.93
N GLY A 117 1.63 -18.24 -16.24
CA GLY A 117 2.15 -17.01 -16.84
C GLY A 117 1.19 -15.82 -16.67
N ALA A 118 -0.12 -16.05 -16.84
CA ALA A 118 -1.10 -15.00 -16.62
C ALA A 118 -1.20 -14.57 -15.15
N ILE A 119 -1.12 -15.49 -14.20
CA ILE A 119 -1.09 -15.16 -12.76
C ILE A 119 0.14 -14.32 -12.45
N LEU A 120 1.30 -14.66 -13.01
CA LEU A 120 2.55 -13.94 -12.78
C LEU A 120 2.48 -12.52 -13.36
N GLU A 121 2.04 -12.37 -14.61
CA GLU A 121 1.87 -11.07 -15.29
C GLU A 121 0.89 -10.16 -14.51
N ASP A 122 -0.23 -10.72 -14.06
CA ASP A 122 -1.24 -9.98 -13.28
C ASP A 122 -0.75 -9.65 -11.88
N ALA A 123 0.03 -10.55 -11.27
CA ALA A 123 0.66 -10.31 -9.98
C ALA A 123 1.69 -9.18 -10.09
N GLU A 124 2.61 -9.24 -11.04
CA GLU A 124 3.59 -8.18 -11.30
C GLU A 124 2.91 -6.84 -11.50
N ARG A 125 1.88 -6.75 -12.35
CA ARG A 125 1.14 -5.51 -12.58
C ARG A 125 0.53 -4.94 -11.29
N LYS A 126 -0.08 -5.79 -10.47
CA LYS A 126 -0.76 -5.35 -9.23
C LYS A 126 0.20 -5.05 -8.09
N PHE A 127 1.32 -5.76 -7.99
CA PHE A 127 2.35 -5.49 -6.99
C PHE A 127 3.23 -4.31 -7.39
N ALA A 128 3.57 -4.14 -8.67
CA ALA A 128 4.29 -2.97 -9.18
C ALA A 128 3.48 -1.68 -9.03
N ALA A 129 2.15 -1.76 -9.12
CA ALA A 129 1.27 -0.63 -8.83
C ALA A 129 1.35 -0.15 -7.35
N GLN A 130 1.85 -0.97 -6.44
CA GLN A 130 2.04 -0.62 -5.02
C GLN A 130 3.43 -0.03 -4.74
N GLY A 131 3.91 0.86 -5.61
CA GLY A 131 5.11 1.63 -5.34
C GLY A 131 4.98 2.43 -4.05
N ILE A 132 5.88 2.20 -3.10
CA ILE A 132 5.88 2.86 -1.80
C ILE A 132 6.51 4.24 -1.96
N ARG A 133 5.78 5.27 -1.54
CA ARG A 133 6.33 6.63 -1.48
C ARG A 133 6.87 6.86 -0.09
N PHE A 134 8.13 7.27 -0.01
CA PHE A 134 8.75 7.70 1.22
C PHE A 134 8.86 9.22 1.20
N GLY A 135 8.43 9.88 2.26
CA GLY A 135 8.51 11.32 2.43
C GLY A 135 9.42 11.68 3.58
N ALA A 136 10.30 12.66 3.38
CA ALA A 136 11.11 13.26 4.42
C ALA A 136 10.99 14.79 4.35
N SER A 137 10.60 15.42 5.44
CA SER A 137 10.56 16.88 5.54
C SER A 137 11.86 17.40 6.11
N VAL A 138 12.55 18.20 5.32
CA VAL A 138 13.86 18.78 5.63
C VAL A 138 13.72 20.30 5.74
N ASP A 139 14.09 20.83 6.91
CA ASP A 139 14.22 22.27 7.10
C ASP A 139 15.66 22.67 6.75
N VAL A 140 15.83 23.46 5.67
CA VAL A 140 17.12 23.98 5.22
C VAL A 140 17.13 25.50 5.37
N SER A 141 17.88 26.00 6.36
CA SER A 141 18.09 27.43 6.54
C SER A 141 19.57 27.78 6.34
N PHE A 142 19.81 28.75 5.47
CA PHE A 142 21.12 29.34 5.21
C PHE A 142 21.00 30.86 5.27
N SER A 143 21.79 31.51 6.14
CA SER A 143 21.69 32.97 6.40
C SER A 143 22.76 33.83 5.71
N GLY A 144 23.52 33.27 4.76
CA GLY A 144 24.53 34.02 4.00
C GLY A 144 23.97 34.80 2.80
N TYR A 145 24.83 35.65 2.22
CA TYR A 145 24.49 36.60 1.14
C TYR A 145 24.03 35.93 -0.17
N GLU A 146 24.37 34.65 -0.40
CA GLU A 146 23.91 33.82 -1.52
C GLU A 146 23.06 32.60 -1.10
N GLY A 147 22.27 32.73 -0.03
CA GLY A 147 21.59 31.57 0.56
C GLY A 147 20.59 30.84 -0.34
N VAL A 148 19.86 31.56 -1.18
CA VAL A 148 18.87 30.94 -2.08
C VAL A 148 19.55 30.10 -3.16
N ASP A 149 20.69 30.56 -3.68
CA ASP A 149 21.41 29.86 -4.75
C ASP A 149 22.26 28.71 -4.22
N ALA A 150 22.75 28.83 -2.98
CA ALA A 150 23.34 27.72 -2.22
C ALA A 150 22.31 26.58 -2.03
N VAL A 151 21.13 26.90 -1.49
CA VAL A 151 20.06 25.91 -1.30
C VAL A 151 19.64 25.26 -2.62
N LYS A 152 19.51 26.02 -3.72
CA LYS A 152 19.21 25.44 -5.04
C LYS A 152 20.32 24.50 -5.54
N ARG A 153 21.59 24.81 -5.30
CA ARG A 153 22.72 23.94 -5.68
C ARG A 153 22.75 22.65 -4.86
N ALA A 154 22.54 22.76 -3.55
CA ALA A 154 22.41 21.60 -2.67
C ALA A 154 21.24 20.69 -3.03
N LEU A 155 20.06 21.25 -3.34
CA LEU A 155 18.89 20.47 -3.77
C LEU A 155 19.11 19.82 -5.14
N LYS A 156 19.76 20.53 -6.09
CA LYS A 156 20.15 19.94 -7.38
C LYS A 156 21.17 18.80 -7.21
N ALA A 157 22.13 18.93 -6.30
CA ALA A 157 23.08 17.86 -6.00
C ALA A 157 22.37 16.63 -5.38
N GLY A 158 21.37 16.83 -4.53
CA GLY A 158 20.52 15.77 -4.01
C GLY A 158 19.67 15.08 -5.10
N MET A 159 19.19 15.86 -6.08
CA MET A 159 18.46 15.33 -7.24
C MET A 159 19.38 14.53 -8.18
N LEU A 160 20.66 14.94 -8.33
CA LEU A 160 21.61 14.30 -9.23
C LEU A 160 22.14 12.96 -8.70
N LEU A 161 22.20 12.79 -7.37
CA LEU A 161 22.53 11.51 -6.73
C LEU A 161 21.40 10.47 -6.84
N SER A 162 20.26 10.87 -7.41
CA SER A 162 19.16 9.97 -7.76
C SER A 162 19.49 9.37 -9.13
N ASP A 163 20.26 8.29 -9.13
CA ASP A 163 20.76 7.69 -10.37
C ASP A 163 19.64 7.34 -11.37
N GLU A 164 19.98 7.50 -12.66
CA GLU A 164 19.21 7.38 -13.90
C GLU A 164 18.58 6.00 -14.18
N LYS A 165 18.25 5.20 -13.17
CA LYS A 165 17.51 3.95 -13.40
C LYS A 165 16.03 4.25 -13.61
N LYS A 166 15.55 3.96 -14.82
CA LYS A 166 14.13 3.88 -15.16
C LYS A 166 13.35 3.04 -14.13
N PRO A 167 12.04 3.30 -13.96
CA PRO A 167 11.18 2.74 -12.91
C PRO A 167 11.00 1.21 -12.93
N GLU A 168 11.54 0.51 -13.92
CA GLU A 168 11.33 -0.94 -14.11
C GLU A 168 12.31 -1.81 -13.30
N GLU A 169 13.41 -1.25 -12.77
CA GLU A 169 14.37 -1.97 -11.90
C GLU A 169 14.66 -1.22 -10.58
N GLY A 170 13.61 -0.83 -9.86
CA GLY A 170 13.78 -0.22 -8.53
C GLY A 170 14.43 1.18 -8.55
N GLY A 171 14.38 1.85 -9.70
CA GLY A 171 14.73 3.26 -9.87
C GLY A 171 13.87 4.13 -8.98
N ALA A 172 14.51 4.95 -8.13
CA ALA A 172 13.79 5.74 -7.17
C ALA A 172 13.56 7.14 -7.72
N GLU A 173 12.31 7.47 -8.04
CA GLU A 173 11.98 8.81 -8.49
C GLU A 173 12.00 9.74 -7.28
N VAL A 174 13.00 10.62 -7.21
CA VAL A 174 13.15 11.64 -6.16
C VAL A 174 12.54 12.94 -6.65
N SER A 175 11.49 13.41 -5.97
CA SER A 175 10.85 14.69 -6.22
C SER A 175 10.96 15.55 -4.96
N ILE A 176 11.50 16.76 -5.12
CA ILE A 176 11.63 17.72 -4.03
C ILE A 176 10.59 18.81 -4.25
N THR A 177 9.65 18.95 -3.32
CA THR A 177 8.64 20.02 -3.36
C THR A 177 8.87 21.01 -2.23
N LEU A 178 8.68 22.30 -2.52
CA LEU A 178 8.69 23.36 -1.51
C LEU A 178 7.29 23.43 -0.90
N ILE A 179 7.18 23.35 0.43
CA ILE A 179 5.90 23.58 1.14
C ILE A 179 5.82 25.06 1.51
N ALA A 180 6.80 25.51 2.30
CA ALA A 180 6.94 26.90 2.75
C ALA A 180 8.43 27.16 3.01
N PRO A 181 8.99 28.35 2.76
CA PRO A 181 10.36 28.65 3.22
C PRO A 181 10.41 28.56 4.76
N PRO A 182 11.33 27.81 5.42
CA PRO A 182 12.51 27.05 4.97
C PRO A 182 12.32 25.50 4.81
N GLN A 183 11.08 25.04 4.68
CA GLN A 183 10.65 23.63 4.64
C GLN A 183 10.57 23.05 3.22
N TYR A 184 11.29 21.96 3.01
CA TYR A 184 11.28 21.18 1.76
C TYR A 184 10.82 19.75 2.05
N ASN A 185 9.98 19.19 1.19
CA ASN A 185 9.59 17.79 1.24
C ASN A 185 10.31 17.01 0.15
N VAL A 186 11.04 15.98 0.55
CA VAL A 186 11.73 15.05 -0.33
C VAL A 186 10.91 13.78 -0.42
N ASN A 187 10.31 13.54 -1.58
CA ASN A 187 9.52 12.36 -1.87
C ASN A 187 10.32 11.40 -2.74
N VAL A 188 10.46 10.15 -2.31
CA VAL A 188 11.15 9.10 -3.04
C VAL A 188 10.17 7.97 -3.29
N LYS A 189 9.88 7.65 -4.55
CA LYS A 189 9.06 6.48 -4.91
C LYS A 189 9.97 5.28 -5.08
N CYS A 190 9.72 4.19 -4.36
CA CYS A 190 10.50 2.96 -4.51
C CYS A 190 9.61 1.72 -4.32
N THR A 191 9.95 0.63 -5.00
CA THR A 191 9.26 -0.67 -4.90
C THR A 191 9.61 -1.40 -3.60
N GLU A 192 10.83 -1.17 -3.07
CA GLU A 192 11.37 -1.89 -1.92
C GLU A 192 11.54 -1.01 -0.68
N LYS A 193 11.10 -1.55 0.48
CA LYS A 193 11.19 -0.86 1.78
C LYS A 193 12.61 -0.52 2.24
N PRO A 194 13.56 -1.47 2.27
CA PRO A 194 14.91 -1.18 2.77
C PRO A 194 15.68 -0.27 1.81
N VAL A 195 15.56 -0.51 0.49
CA VAL A 195 16.22 0.29 -0.55
C VAL A 195 15.72 1.74 -0.54
N GLY A 196 14.43 1.96 -0.31
CA GLY A 196 13.85 3.31 -0.20
C GLY A 196 14.42 4.12 0.97
N GLN A 197 14.61 3.48 2.13
CA GLN A 197 15.19 4.13 3.32
C GLN A 197 16.66 4.52 3.11
N GLU A 198 17.46 3.61 2.57
CA GLU A 198 18.87 3.87 2.27
C GLU A 198 19.03 5.02 1.27
N LYS A 199 18.19 5.05 0.24
CA LYS A 199 18.22 6.11 -0.79
C LYS A 199 17.83 7.47 -0.21
N ILE A 200 16.80 7.58 0.63
CA ILE A 200 16.49 8.86 1.28
C ILE A 200 17.62 9.32 2.19
N ASN A 201 18.19 8.40 2.97
CA ASN A 201 19.29 8.75 3.85
C ASN A 201 20.52 9.21 3.05
N ALA A 202 20.79 8.60 1.90
CA ALA A 202 21.85 9.03 0.99
C ALA A 202 21.59 10.42 0.40
N VAL A 203 20.36 10.72 -0.01
CA VAL A 203 19.95 12.05 -0.51
C VAL A 203 20.08 13.11 0.57
N ILE A 204 19.61 12.82 1.80
CA ILE A 204 19.77 13.71 2.96
C ILE A 204 21.25 13.98 3.25
N ALA A 205 22.08 12.94 3.25
CA ALA A 205 23.52 13.08 3.46
C ALA A 205 24.21 13.88 2.34
N ALA A 206 23.77 13.72 1.08
CA ALA A 206 24.28 14.51 -0.04
C ALA A 206 23.91 16.00 0.09
N ILE A 207 22.66 16.29 0.46
CA ILE A 207 22.18 17.66 0.72
C ILE A 207 22.99 18.28 1.87
N GLN A 208 23.19 17.56 2.98
CA GLN A 208 24.01 18.02 4.09
C GLN A 208 25.45 18.35 3.65
N LYS A 209 26.11 17.45 2.92
CA LYS A 209 27.48 17.68 2.42
C LYS A 209 27.58 18.87 1.48
N ALA A 210 26.56 19.11 0.65
CA ALA A 210 26.54 20.25 -0.26
C ALA A 210 26.38 21.57 0.53
N ILE A 211 25.48 21.60 1.52
CA ILE A 211 25.25 22.78 2.35
C ILE A 211 26.46 23.08 3.24
N THR A 212 27.13 22.08 3.81
CA THR A 212 28.33 22.33 4.64
C THR A 212 29.49 22.90 3.85
N LYS A 213 29.71 22.43 2.60
CA LYS A 213 30.74 23.01 1.72
C LYS A 213 30.47 24.48 1.42
N GLU A 214 29.24 24.83 1.10
CA GLU A 214 28.86 26.21 0.83
C GLU A 214 28.81 27.09 2.09
N GLY A 215 28.57 26.49 3.26
CA GLY A 215 28.67 27.15 4.56
C GLY A 215 30.11 27.44 4.98
N GLU A 216 31.05 26.54 4.67
CA GLU A 216 32.49 26.75 4.86
C GLU A 216 33.01 27.87 3.94
N ASP A 217 32.55 27.91 2.68
CA ASP A 217 32.89 28.98 1.72
C ASP A 217 32.37 30.36 2.15
N CYS A 218 31.31 30.43 2.96
CA CYS A 218 30.72 31.68 3.46
C CYS A 218 31.22 32.12 4.86
N GLY A 219 32.12 31.37 5.50
CA GLY A 219 32.89 31.85 6.66
C GLY A 219 32.22 31.75 8.05
N ASP A 220 31.07 31.09 8.21
CA ASP A 220 30.47 30.81 9.53
C ASP A 220 29.78 29.43 9.60
N PRO A 221 30.36 28.44 10.32
CA PRO A 221 29.76 27.12 10.48
C PRO A 221 28.47 27.12 11.35
N SER A 222 28.17 28.25 12.00
CA SER A 222 26.98 28.48 12.84
C SER A 222 25.73 28.93 12.04
N ALA A 223 25.89 29.25 10.76
CA ALA A 223 24.85 29.83 9.89
C ALA A 223 23.98 28.79 9.17
N VAL A 224 24.32 27.50 9.31
CA VAL A 224 23.60 26.39 8.70
C VAL A 224 22.74 25.73 9.77
N LYS A 225 21.42 25.94 9.70
CA LYS A 225 20.47 25.16 10.50
C LYS A 225 19.82 24.12 9.59
N PHE A 226 20.32 22.89 9.68
CA PHE A 226 19.70 21.72 9.07
C PHE A 226 18.93 20.98 10.17
N SER A 227 17.62 20.83 10.01
CA SER A 227 16.81 20.07 10.97
C SER A 227 15.88 19.14 10.21
N ILE A 228 15.95 17.86 10.55
CA ILE A 228 15.00 16.86 10.07
C ILE A 228 13.80 16.94 11.02
N ARG A 229 12.68 17.50 10.56
CA ARG A 229 11.47 17.61 11.39
C ARG A 229 10.66 16.32 11.36
N HIS A 230 10.58 15.70 10.19
CA HIS A 230 9.95 14.39 10.01
C HIS A 230 10.98 13.42 9.45
N GLU A 231 11.29 12.40 10.25
CA GLU A 231 12.08 11.24 9.85
C GLU A 231 11.46 10.58 8.59
N PRO A 232 12.28 9.87 7.79
CA PRO A 232 11.81 9.22 6.57
C PRO A 232 10.65 8.28 6.88
N ARG A 233 9.43 8.73 6.56
CA ARG A 233 8.21 7.97 6.81
C ARG A 233 7.65 7.48 5.49
N ILE A 234 7.08 6.29 5.53
CA ILE A 234 6.26 5.80 4.42
C ILE A 234 5.01 6.68 4.37
N LEU A 235 4.86 7.45 3.30
CA LEU A 235 3.64 8.19 3.01
C LEU A 235 2.55 7.15 2.71
N GLY A 236 1.72 6.87 3.72
CA GLY A 236 0.69 5.81 3.66
C GLY A 236 0.44 5.11 5.00
N GLU A 237 1.32 5.21 5.98
CA GLU A 237 0.95 4.88 7.37
C GLU A 237 0.09 6.03 7.90
N MET A 238 -1.22 5.78 7.99
CA MET A 238 -2.18 6.65 8.68
C MET A 238 -1.55 7.10 10.00
N ASP A 239 -1.44 8.41 10.14
CA ASP A 239 -1.11 9.05 11.40
C ASP A 239 -2.24 8.80 12.38
N GLU A 240 -2.15 7.72 13.16
CA GLU A 240 -3.03 7.45 14.30
C GLU A 240 -2.87 8.48 15.45
N ASN A 241 -2.07 9.54 15.28
CA ASN A 241 -1.73 10.43 16.40
C ASN A 241 -1.94 11.94 16.19
N LYS A 242 -2.70 12.37 15.17
CA LYS A 242 -3.16 13.78 15.05
C LYS A 242 -4.50 13.93 14.31
N HIS A 243 -5.59 13.39 14.85
CA HIS A 243 -6.95 13.78 14.45
C HIS A 243 -7.88 13.80 15.68
N ASP A 244 -7.53 14.63 16.66
CA ASP A 244 -8.51 15.29 17.51
C ASP A 244 -8.32 16.79 17.23
N ASP A 245 -9.39 17.47 16.81
CA ASP A 245 -9.51 18.89 16.45
C ASP A 245 -9.14 19.29 15.00
N ASP A 246 -10.01 18.96 14.04
CA ASP A 246 -10.60 19.98 13.14
C ASP A 246 -11.68 19.35 12.23
N GLU A 247 -12.95 19.63 12.55
CA GLU A 247 -14.06 19.50 11.61
C GLU A 247 -13.90 20.55 10.50
N SER A 248 -13.63 20.13 9.26
CA SER A 248 -14.13 20.85 8.08
C SER A 248 -14.20 19.94 6.83
N GLU A 249 -15.44 19.85 6.34
CA GLU A 249 -15.88 19.39 5.02
C GLU A 249 -14.93 19.73 3.86
N ALA A 250 -14.56 18.74 3.03
CA ALA A 250 -14.41 18.92 1.58
C ALA A 250 -14.24 17.60 0.80
N SER A 251 -15.27 17.33 -0.02
CA SER A 251 -15.31 16.66 -1.34
C SER A 251 -14.88 15.19 -1.48
N GLU A 252 -15.92 14.37 -1.62
CA GLU A 252 -15.98 13.14 -2.42
C GLU A 252 -15.29 13.29 -3.78
N SER A 253 -14.37 12.37 -4.07
CA SER A 253 -14.15 11.81 -5.41
C SER A 253 -13.20 10.61 -5.28
N GLU A 254 -13.68 9.51 -4.71
CA GLU A 254 -13.12 8.20 -5.01
C GLU A 254 -14.04 7.59 -6.08
N GLU A 255 -13.52 7.51 -7.31
CA GLU A 255 -14.15 6.75 -8.38
C GLU A 255 -14.18 5.28 -7.94
N GLU A 256 -15.31 4.90 -7.36
CA GLU A 256 -15.69 3.51 -7.21
C GLU A 256 -15.86 2.94 -8.61
N ASP A 257 -14.89 2.15 -9.07
CA ASP A 257 -15.03 1.30 -10.24
C ASP A 257 -15.97 0.12 -9.86
N GLU A 258 -17.25 0.46 -9.65
CA GLU A 258 -18.38 -0.46 -9.56
C GLU A 258 -18.72 -0.98 -10.97
N THR A 259 -17.76 -1.58 -11.67
CA THR A 259 -18.04 -2.35 -12.89
C THR A 259 -18.07 -3.85 -12.58
N MET A 260 -18.88 -4.21 -11.57
CA MET A 260 -19.34 -5.59 -11.40
C MET A 260 -20.58 -5.79 -12.27
N GLY A 261 -20.34 -6.38 -13.45
CA GLY A 261 -21.40 -6.77 -14.38
C GLY A 261 -22.53 -7.53 -13.67
N ARG A 262 -23.70 -6.91 -13.69
CA ARG A 262 -24.98 -7.49 -13.31
C ARG A 262 -25.19 -8.78 -14.11
N VAL A 263 -25.06 -9.93 -13.47
CA VAL A 263 -25.51 -11.20 -14.05
C VAL A 263 -27.03 -11.17 -14.02
N ALA A 264 -27.65 -10.81 -15.15
CA ALA A 264 -29.09 -10.91 -15.33
C ALA A 264 -29.50 -12.38 -15.24
N GLY A 265 -30.35 -12.73 -14.26
CA GLY A 265 -30.94 -14.08 -14.24
C GLY A 265 -31.42 -14.64 -12.90
N LEU A 266 -31.41 -13.90 -11.79
CA LEU A 266 -31.82 -14.46 -10.48
C LEU A 266 -33.11 -13.88 -9.88
N ASP A 267 -33.74 -12.89 -10.52
CA ASP A 267 -34.99 -12.27 -9.99
C ASP A 267 -36.29 -12.90 -10.53
N GLU A 268 -36.26 -13.82 -11.49
CA GLU A 268 -37.49 -14.34 -12.10
C GLU A 268 -38.07 -15.60 -11.42
N LEU A 269 -37.43 -16.14 -10.39
CA LEU A 269 -37.89 -17.38 -9.74
C LEU A 269 -38.61 -17.17 -8.40
N ALA A 270 -38.78 -15.93 -7.94
CA ALA A 270 -39.43 -15.64 -6.66
C ALA A 270 -40.96 -15.41 -6.75
N ASP A 271 -41.50 -15.17 -7.95
CA ASP A 271 -42.91 -14.78 -8.14
C ASP A 271 -43.87 -15.93 -8.56
N GLN A 272 -43.46 -17.20 -8.43
CA GLN A 272 -44.34 -18.35 -8.71
C GLN A 272 -44.65 -19.23 -7.49
N ALA A 273 -44.51 -18.70 -6.28
CA ALA A 273 -44.92 -19.40 -5.06
C ALA A 273 -45.71 -18.48 -4.11
N GLU A 274 -46.89 -18.05 -4.55
CA GLU A 274 -48.03 -17.73 -3.69
C GLU A 274 -49.24 -18.58 -4.09
#